data_AF-A0A7Y2FQY8-F1
#
_entry.id   AF-A0A7Y2FQY8-F1
#
_cell.length_a   1.000
_cell.length_b   1.000
_cell.length_c   1.000
_cell.angle_alpha   90.00
_cell.angle_beta   90.00
_cell.angle_gamma   90.00
#
_symmetry.space_group_name_H-M   'P 1'
#
loop_
_entity.id
_entity.type
_entity.pdbx_description
1 polymer ?
#
loop_
_entity_poly.entity_id
_entity_poly.type
_entity_poly.pdbx_seq_one_letter_code
_entity_poly.pdbx_strand_id
1 'polypeptide(L)'
;MNSWIIIAIGCGLTAAALHATIVTGSPLSLVLFYLAPLPLFLAGLGWGPVVAGLAGLVGSAALAGAIDFRTGAFFLLSAGVAPVLLSYLALINRPAQAGLGLEGEAADSEIEWYPEGRLILWCAVIA
;
A
#
# COMPACT_ATOMS: atom_id res chain seq x y z
N MET A 1 22.86 8.12 1.58
CA MET A 1 22.40 6.95 2.37
C MET A 1 20.96 6.67 1.96
N ASN A 2 20.67 5.46 1.47
CA ASN A 2 19.37 5.10 0.90
C ASN A 2 18.28 5.06 1.98
N SER A 3 17.57 6.18 2.18
CA SER A 3 16.58 6.37 3.27
C SER A 3 15.39 5.40 3.21
N TRP A 4 15.14 4.80 2.05
CA TRP A 4 13.96 3.98 1.81
C TRP A 4 13.90 2.69 2.66
N ILE A 5 15.05 2.13 3.07
CA ILE A 5 15.07 0.93 3.95
C ILE A 5 14.54 1.27 5.34
N ILE A 6 14.96 2.40 5.91
CA ILE A 6 14.52 2.85 7.24
C ILE A 6 13.01 3.11 7.22
N ILE A 7 12.51 3.66 6.12
CA ILE A 7 11.08 3.91 5.91
C ILE A 7 10.31 2.60 5.81
N ALA A 8 10.80 1.62 5.04
CA ALA A 8 10.18 0.30 4.97
C ALA A 8 10.05 -0.33 6.37
N ILE A 9 11.13 -0.27 7.16
CA ILE A 9 11.13 -0.81 8.52
C ILE A 9 10.14 -0.05 9.41
N GLY A 10 10.18 1.28 9.42
CA GLY A 10 9.32 2.12 10.25
C GLY A 10 7.83 1.94 9.93
N CYS A 11 7.48 1.96 8.65
CA CYS A 11 6.11 1.73 8.18
C CYS A 11 5.65 0.30 8.47
N GLY A 12 6.50 -0.70 8.26
CA GLY A 12 6.18 -2.11 8.53
C GLY A 12 5.92 -2.38 10.01
N LEU A 13 6.76 -1.86 10.90
CA LEU A 13 6.57 -1.98 12.35
C LEU A 13 5.34 -1.21 12.83
N THR A 14 5.07 -0.02 12.28
CA THR A 14 3.87 0.75 12.62
C THR A 14 2.61 0.00 12.20
N ALA A 15 2.58 -0.55 10.98
CA ALA A 15 1.47 -1.36 10.49
C ALA A 15 1.25 -2.62 11.34
N ALA A 16 2.33 -3.30 11.72
CA ALA A 16 2.27 -4.46 12.62
C ALA A 16 1.70 -4.09 14.00
N ALA A 17 2.14 -2.98 14.59
CA ALA A 17 1.64 -2.50 15.88
C ALA A 17 0.14 -2.20 15.82
N LEU A 18 -0.32 -1.52 14.75
CA LEU A 18 -1.74 -1.24 14.51
C LEU A 18 -2.56 -2.54 14.38
N HIS A 19 -2.05 -3.53 13.64
CA HIS A 19 -2.71 -4.82 13.48
C HIS A 19 -2.79 -5.59 14.82
N ALA A 20 -1.71 -5.58 15.60
CA ALA A 20 -1.64 -6.28 16.89
C ALA A 20 -2.67 -5.77 17.90
N THR A 21 -3.16 -4.54 17.75
CA THR A 21 -4.15 -3.96 18.68
C THR A 21 -5.43 -4.81 18.79
N ILE A 22 -5.79 -5.58 17.76
CA ILE A 22 -6.99 -6.42 17.73
C ILE A 22 -7.05 -7.42 18.90
N VAL A 23 -5.90 -7.84 19.43
CA VAL A 23 -5.79 -8.73 20.60
C VAL A 23 -6.42 -8.11 21.85
N THR A 24 -6.51 -6.78 21.91
CA THR A 24 -7.06 -6.05 23.07
C THR A 24 -8.58 -6.16 23.16
N GLY A 25 -9.28 -6.47 22.06
CA GLY A 25 -10.74 -6.63 22.02
C GLY A 25 -11.55 -5.35 22.29
N SER A 26 -10.91 -4.17 22.29
CA SER A 26 -11.60 -2.90 22.49
C SER A 26 -12.24 -2.39 21.18
N PRO A 27 -13.31 -1.57 21.23
CA PRO A 27 -13.87 -0.99 20.02
C PRO A 27 -12.86 -0.17 19.19
N LEU A 28 -11.94 0.52 19.87
CA LEU A 28 -10.87 1.29 19.22
C LEU A 28 -9.88 0.38 18.48
N SER A 29 -9.64 -0.84 18.98
CA SER A 29 -8.74 -1.79 18.31
C SER A 29 -9.21 -2.17 16.92
N LEU A 30 -10.54 -2.24 16.68
CA LEU A 30 -11.08 -2.49 15.34
C LEU A 30 -10.69 -1.38 14.37
N VAL A 31 -10.82 -0.12 14.81
CA VAL A 31 -10.44 1.04 14.00
C VAL A 31 -8.94 0.97 13.68
N LEU A 32 -8.08 0.80 14.70
CA LEU A 32 -6.63 0.74 14.50
C LEU A 32 -6.20 -0.44 13.61
N PHE A 33 -6.83 -1.61 13.77
CA PHE A 33 -6.62 -2.76 12.92
C PHE A 33 -6.93 -2.46 11.45
N TYR A 34 -8.06 -1.79 11.16
CA TYR A 34 -8.40 -1.37 9.79
C TYR A 34 -7.46 -0.29 9.23
N LEU A 35 -6.82 0.50 10.09
CA LEU A 35 -5.79 1.45 9.68
C LEU A 35 -4.41 0.80 9.43
N ALA A 36 -4.21 -0.47 9.77
CA ALA A 36 -2.92 -1.15 9.59
C ALA A 36 -2.34 -1.09 8.16
N PRO A 37 -3.13 -1.10 7.06
CA PRO A 37 -2.59 -0.94 5.71
C PRO A 37 -2.10 0.48 5.38
N LEU A 38 -2.55 1.53 6.10
CA LEU A 38 -2.22 2.92 5.76
C LEU A 38 -0.71 3.21 5.76
N PRO A 39 0.07 2.81 6.80
CA PRO A 39 1.53 2.98 6.76
C PRO A 39 2.21 2.28 5.57
N LEU A 40 1.66 1.17 5.10
CA LEU A 40 2.17 0.44 3.93
C LEU A 40 1.85 1.18 2.62
N PHE A 41 0.66 1.77 2.50
CA PHE A 41 0.32 2.66 1.39
C PHE A 41 1.21 3.90 1.35
N LEU A 42 1.51 4.50 2.50
CA LEU A 42 2.43 5.63 2.59
C LEU A 42 3.84 5.25 2.08
N ALA A 43 4.34 4.08 2.48
CA ALA A 43 5.62 3.58 1.97
C ALA A 43 5.58 3.35 0.45
N GLY A 44 4.50 2.76 -0.06
CA GLY A 44 4.32 2.41 -1.47
C GLY A 44 4.18 3.61 -2.38
N LEU A 45 3.32 4.56 -2.03
CA LEU A 45 3.08 5.76 -2.81
C LEU A 45 4.23 6.78 -2.68
N GLY A 46 4.89 6.83 -1.51
CA GLY A 46 5.98 7.78 -1.25
C GLY A 46 7.34 7.35 -1.82
N TRP A 47 7.67 6.05 -1.78
CA TRP A 47 8.99 5.54 -2.17
C TRP A 47 8.96 4.35 -3.14
N GLY A 48 7.77 3.95 -3.60
CA GLY A 48 7.58 2.91 -4.60
C GLY A 48 7.11 1.57 -4.03
N PRO A 49 6.55 0.71 -4.88
CA PRO A 49 5.87 -0.53 -4.48
C PRO A 49 6.82 -1.55 -3.82
N VAL A 50 8.10 -1.53 -4.16
CA VAL A 50 9.13 -2.38 -3.52
C VAL A 50 9.27 -2.05 -2.04
N VAL A 51 9.17 -0.76 -1.68
CA VAL A 51 9.27 -0.30 -0.29
C VAL A 51 8.04 -0.72 0.50
N ALA A 52 6.84 -0.64 -0.10
CA ALA A 52 5.62 -1.22 0.50
C ALA A 52 5.75 -2.74 0.71
N GLY A 53 6.31 -3.47 -0.25
CA GLY A 53 6.47 -4.92 -0.15
C GLY A 53 7.42 -5.30 0.99
N LEU A 54 8.54 -4.59 1.10
CA LEU A 54 9.48 -4.78 2.20
C LEU A 54 8.89 -4.38 3.55
N ALA A 55 8.11 -3.29 3.61
CA ALA A 55 7.39 -2.92 4.81
C ALA A 55 6.39 -4.00 5.24
N GLY A 56 5.66 -4.59 4.28
CA GLY A 56 4.76 -5.72 4.53
C GLY A 56 5.50 -6.95 5.09
N LEU A 57 6.66 -7.29 4.51
CA LEU A 57 7.50 -8.39 5.00
C LEU A 57 8.05 -8.13 6.40
N VAL A 58 8.50 -6.89 6.69
CA VAL A 58 8.98 -6.51 8.03
C VAL A 58 7.85 -6.61 9.05
N GLY A 59 6.66 -6.07 8.74
CA GLY A 59 5.50 -6.16 9.63
C GLY A 59 5.04 -7.59 9.85
N SER A 60 5.02 -8.41 8.81
CA SER A 60 4.73 -9.84 8.87
C SER A 60 5.71 -10.60 9.76
N ALA A 61 7.01 -10.34 9.61
CA ALA A 61 8.05 -10.97 10.42
C ALA A 61 7.93 -10.55 11.90
N ALA A 62 7.63 -9.27 12.15
CA ALA A 62 7.43 -8.75 13.50
C ALA A 62 6.24 -9.44 14.20
N LEU A 63 5.09 -9.56 13.53
CA LEU A 63 3.92 -10.25 14.06
C LEU A 63 4.15 -11.75 14.22
N ALA A 64 4.83 -12.40 13.26
CA ALA A 64 5.17 -13.81 13.34
C ALA A 64 6.06 -14.14 14.55
N GLY A 65 7.02 -13.25 14.86
CA GLY A 65 7.90 -13.41 16.01
C GLY A 65 7.27 -13.01 17.35
N ALA A 66 6.33 -12.06 17.35
CA ALA A 66 5.73 -11.52 18.57
C ALA A 66 4.45 -12.25 19.02
N ILE A 67 3.66 -12.79 18.08
CA ILE A 67 2.38 -13.44 18.36
C ILE A 67 2.46 -14.90 17.89
N ASP A 68 2.37 -15.13 16.59
CA ASP A 68 2.49 -16.44 15.97
C ASP A 68 2.60 -16.31 14.44
N PHE A 69 3.13 -17.36 13.79
CA PHE A 69 3.32 -17.38 12.34
C PHE A 69 2.04 -17.16 11.54
N ARG A 70 0.89 -17.68 12.00
CA ARG A 70 -0.39 -17.55 11.29
C ARG A 70 -0.86 -16.10 11.29
N THR A 71 -0.69 -15.39 12.40
CA THR A 71 -1.00 -13.95 12.50
C THR A 71 -0.13 -13.13 11.54
N GLY A 72 1.18 -13.40 11.50
CA GLY A 72 2.08 -12.73 10.55
C GLY A 72 1.69 -12.98 9.08
N ALA A 73 1.41 -14.25 8.74
CA ALA A 73 0.97 -14.62 7.39
C ALA A 73 -0.38 -13.97 7.02
N PHE A 74 -1.33 -13.93 7.97
CA PHE A 74 -2.63 -13.28 7.77
C PHE A 74 -2.46 -11.79 7.50
N PHE A 75 -1.66 -11.08 8.30
CA PHE A 75 -1.34 -9.66 8.07
C PHE A 75 -0.75 -9.42 6.67
N LEU A 76 0.21 -10.26 6.25
CA LEU A 76 0.85 -10.09 4.95
C LEU A 76 -0.15 -10.23 3.81
N LEU A 77 -1.06 -11.21 3.89
CA LEU A 77 -2.08 -11.46 2.87
C LEU A 77 -3.19 -10.41 2.88
N SER A 78 -3.68 -10.03 4.06
CA SER A 78 -4.82 -9.13 4.20
C SER A 78 -4.46 -7.65 4.07
N ALA A 79 -3.29 -7.25 4.58
CA ALA A 79 -2.87 -5.84 4.64
C ALA A 79 -1.66 -5.55 3.76
N GLY A 80 -0.81 -6.53 3.46
CA GLY A 80 0.43 -6.34 2.70
C GLY A 80 0.26 -6.33 1.18
N VAL A 81 -0.73 -7.06 0.64
CA VAL A 81 -0.89 -7.23 -0.81
C VAL A 81 -1.43 -5.97 -1.49
N ALA A 82 -2.53 -5.41 -0.99
CA ALA A 82 -3.19 -4.27 -1.62
C ALA A 82 -2.28 -3.04 -1.77
N PRO A 83 -1.50 -2.63 -0.75
CA PRO A 83 -0.60 -1.48 -0.84
C PRO A 83 0.47 -1.63 -1.93
N VAL A 84 1.01 -2.84 -2.12
CA VAL A 84 2.03 -3.09 -3.14
C VAL A 84 1.42 -2.96 -4.53
N LEU A 85 0.31 -3.65 -4.79
CA LEU A 85 -0.31 -3.68 -6.11
C LEU A 85 -0.88 -2.31 -6.49
N LEU A 86 -1.63 -1.69 -5.60
CA LEU A 86 -2.29 -0.41 -5.89
C LEU A 86 -1.29 0.74 -5.98
N SER A 87 -0.22 0.74 -5.17
CA SER A 87 0.85 1.73 -5.34
C SER A 87 1.61 1.52 -6.64
N TYR A 88 1.86 0.26 -7.04
CA TYR A 88 2.47 -0.03 -8.32
C TYR A 88 1.61 0.53 -9.47
N LEU A 89 0.32 0.20 -9.51
CA LEU A 89 -0.60 0.67 -10.54
C LEU A 89 -0.72 2.19 -10.56
N ALA A 90 -0.83 2.82 -9.38
CA ALA A 90 -0.93 4.27 -9.25
C ALA A 90 0.33 5.01 -9.76
N LEU A 91 1.50 4.36 -9.68
CA LEU A 91 2.77 4.94 -10.11
C LEU A 91 3.12 4.64 -11.57
N ILE A 92 2.33 3.82 -12.28
CA ILE A 92 2.50 3.62 -13.73
C ILE A 92 2.15 4.92 -14.44
N ASN A 93 3.12 5.44 -15.19
CA ASN A 93 2.97 6.62 -16.02
C ASN A 93 3.73 6.42 -17.34
N ARG A 94 3.26 7.08 -18.40
CA ARG A 94 3.93 7.14 -19.70
C ARG A 94 3.92 8.58 -20.23
N PRO A 95 4.92 9.00 -21.03
CA PRO A 95 4.85 10.29 -21.71
C PRO A 95 3.64 10.30 -22.64
N ALA A 96 2.82 11.33 -22.54
CA ALA A 96 1.64 11.50 -23.39
C ALA A 96 2.11 11.72 -24.84
N GLN A 97 1.59 10.92 -25.78
CA GLN A 97 1.77 11.20 -27.20
C GLN A 97 0.92 12.43 -27.55
N ALA A 98 1.52 13.44 -28.19
CA ALA A 98 0.80 14.58 -28.72
C ALA A 98 -0.16 14.13 -29.84
N GLY A 99 -1.37 13.72 -29.44
CA GLY A 99 -2.47 13.35 -30.33
C GLY A 99 -3.43 14.52 -30.53
N LEU A 100 -3.94 14.67 -31.75
CA LEU A 100 -4.94 15.67 -32.15
C LEU A 100 -6.19 15.54 -31.26
N GLY A 101 -6.30 16.40 -30.26
CA GLY A 101 -7.43 16.42 -29.33
C GLY A 101 -8.74 16.71 -30.06
N LEU A 102 -9.76 15.91 -29.76
CA LEU A 102 -11.15 16.26 -30.06
C LEU A 102 -11.62 17.30 -29.03
N GLU A 103 -12.49 18.24 -29.45
CA GLU A 103 -13.05 19.30 -28.59
C GLU A 103 -13.73 18.69 -27.36
N GLY A 104 -13.12 18.90 -26.18
CA GLY A 104 -13.61 18.43 -24.88
C GLY A 104 -12.56 17.70 -24.03
N GLU A 105 -11.48 17.22 -24.64
CA GLU A 105 -10.38 16.58 -23.93
C GLU A 105 -9.47 17.67 -23.31
N ALA A 106 -9.24 17.60 -22.00
CA ALA A 106 -8.23 18.43 -21.35
C ALA A 106 -6.84 18.03 -21.88
N ALA A 107 -6.40 18.68 -22.95
CA ALA A 107 -5.04 18.57 -23.45
C ALA A 107 -4.10 19.31 -22.49
N ASP A 108 -3.70 18.70 -21.37
CA ASP A 108 -2.68 19.33 -20.51
C ASP A 108 -1.95 18.42 -19.50
N SER A 109 -1.49 17.23 -19.92
CA SER A 109 -0.43 16.57 -19.15
C SER A 109 0.55 15.87 -20.07
N GLU A 110 1.82 16.29 -20.01
CA GLU A 110 2.96 15.57 -20.63
C GLU A 110 3.08 14.11 -20.15
N ILE A 111 2.34 13.74 -19.09
CA ILE A 111 2.36 12.44 -18.43
C ILE A 111 0.96 11.87 -18.38
N GLU A 112 0.74 10.74 -19.06
CA GLU A 112 -0.47 9.93 -18.96
C GLU A 112 -0.31 8.88 -17.86
N TRP A 113 -1.19 8.93 -16.86
CA TRP A 113 -1.20 8.02 -15.71
C TRP A 113 -2.09 6.81 -15.95
N TYR A 114 -1.97 5.80 -15.09
CA TYR A 114 -2.85 4.63 -15.14
C TYR A 114 -4.33 5.02 -14.97
N PRO A 115 -5.26 4.53 -15.82
CA PRO A 115 -6.65 4.97 -15.80
C PRO A 115 -7.34 4.75 -14.46
N GLU A 116 -7.97 5.79 -13.92
CA GLU A 116 -8.62 5.77 -12.61
C GLU A 116 -9.76 4.75 -12.54
N GLY A 117 -10.53 4.58 -13.63
CA GLY A 117 -11.58 3.57 -13.70
C GLY A 117 -11.05 2.14 -13.54
N ARG A 118 -9.84 1.85 -14.06
CA ARG A 118 -9.20 0.54 -13.86
C ARG A 118 -8.65 0.40 -12.45
N LEU A 119 -8.21 1.50 -11.83
CA LEU A 119 -7.70 1.50 -10.47
C LEU A 119 -8.83 1.20 -9.48
N ILE A 120 -10.01 1.81 -9.69
CA ILE A 120 -11.24 1.50 -8.93
C ILE A 120 -11.65 0.03 -9.11
N LEU A 121 -11.55 -0.51 -10.33
CA LEU A 121 -11.82 -1.93 -10.57
C LEU A 121 -10.88 -2.83 -9.74
N TRP A 122 -9.59 -2.53 -9.69
CA TRP A 122 -8.64 -3.27 -8.85
C TRP A 122 -8.96 -3.15 -7.36
N CYS A 123 -9.38 -1.96 -6.89
CA CYS A 123 -9.87 -1.82 -5.51
C CYS A 123 -11.06 -2.75 -5.24
N ALA A 124 -12.02 -2.83 -6.16
CA ALA A 124 -13.19 -3.71 -6.00
C ALA A 124 -12.85 -5.21 -6.06
N VAL A 125 -11.81 -5.60 -6.80
CA VAL A 125 -11.33 -7.00 -6.84
C VAL A 125 -10.61 -7.41 -5.55
N ILE A 126 -9.96 -6.46 -4.88
CA ILE A 126 -9.10 -6.72 -3.72
C ILE A 126 -9.84 -6.50 -2.38
N ALA A 127 -10.86 -5.64 -2.34
CA ALA A 127 -11.68 -5.33 -1.16
C ALA A 127 -12.50 -6.54 -0.68
#